data_AF-A0A1V4ML71-F1
#
_entry.id   AF-A0A1V4ML71-F1
#
_cell.length_a   1.000
_cell.length_b   1.000
_cell.length_c   1.000
_cell.angle_alpha   90.00
_cell.angle_beta   90.00
_cell.angle_gamma   90.00
#
_symmetry.space_group_name_H-M   'P 1'
#
loop_
_entity.id
_entity.type
_entity.pdbx_description
1 polymer ?
#
loop_
_entity_poly.entity_id
_entity_poly.type
_entity_poly.pdbx_seq_one_letter_code
_entity_poly.pdbx_strand_id
1 'polypeptide(L)'
;MERYGVGYLEERKLVKRWPQPMPAIVALVLTLAVFYVTWWIFQDSRGWMRMYTPYVGYMYTRWWLIMLIWMVYIFNYWPFKRSWLENSHPLYKGAILTAISVGILVILIKGFFEGLLGNLGLAYFNPGRLLELPGVTEFFAIEYAALACLMFAAIASWLSPAWVVACEEAPWQNMSQPAKGISILVMTFFLSTMIYFMTMHSHMGILYYPWQYFTSIAPPYWERFADTVSGNFHVSWIMCATVTVWIVETIWERFPFKLIKTTWLRRVTAFFGIIAIAWALHFFLYFAQELTWGQAIRGTRRDFAPDWRWLHVGEMAVFFLVPALFITFYCGNWPKRFSLPTNVLVRTLITAVAAILLYYFYYATSHYFLGTQKGFSHPQQFPMIPTIWLINIWLAHHWFMDNWPGWKMVPKTADEIAADHAEEEARLAEVRWNPTLGWGLGVGAVCGVVIYFIILAVLPWAYESITIIH
;
A
#
# COMPACT_ATOMS: atom_id res chain seq x y z
N MET A 1 -17.85 -19.45 5.79
CA MET A 1 -19.19 -18.91 5.46
C MET A 1 -19.49 -17.80 6.44
N GLU A 2 -19.97 -16.68 5.92
CA GLU A 2 -20.45 -15.52 6.67
C GLU A 2 -21.63 -15.96 7.53
N ARG A 3 -21.70 -15.51 8.79
CA ARG A 3 -22.80 -15.89 9.70
C ARG A 3 -23.94 -14.88 9.60
N TYR A 4 -23.62 -13.61 9.36
CA TYR A 4 -24.57 -12.50 9.31
C TYR A 4 -24.46 -11.67 8.01
N GLY A 5 -23.98 -12.30 6.92
CA GLY A 5 -23.78 -11.63 5.63
C GLY A 5 -22.60 -10.66 5.58
N VAL A 6 -21.69 -10.74 6.56
CA VAL A 6 -20.45 -9.97 6.61
C VAL A 6 -19.26 -10.88 6.96
N GLY A 7 -18.05 -10.44 6.61
CA GLY A 7 -16.83 -11.24 6.69
C GLY A 7 -16.29 -11.39 8.11
N TYR A 8 -15.20 -12.17 8.24
CA TYR A 8 -14.57 -12.43 9.54
C TYR A 8 -14.11 -11.18 10.27
N LEU A 9 -13.59 -10.21 9.53
CA LEU A 9 -13.10 -8.97 10.10
C LEU A 9 -14.21 -8.05 10.63
N GLU A 10 -15.39 -8.03 10.00
CA GLU A 10 -16.50 -7.20 10.47
C GLU A 10 -17.24 -7.83 11.67
N GLU A 11 -17.35 -9.16 11.67
CA GLU A 11 -18.01 -9.92 12.74
C GLU A 11 -17.14 -10.12 13.99
N ARG A 12 -15.84 -9.77 13.94
CA ARG A 12 -14.96 -9.85 15.12
C ARG A 12 -14.94 -8.53 15.89
N LYS A 13 -14.90 -8.63 17.22
CA LYS A 13 -14.67 -7.52 18.14
C LYS A 13 -13.36 -7.76 18.88
N LEU A 14 -12.43 -6.81 18.79
CA LEU A 14 -11.17 -6.88 19.53
C LEU A 14 -11.33 -6.15 20.87
N VAL A 15 -11.46 -6.93 21.95
CA VAL A 15 -11.55 -6.40 23.32
C VAL A 15 -10.16 -6.21 23.88
N LYS A 16 -9.87 -5.01 24.37
CA LYS A 16 -8.58 -4.67 24.98
C LYS A 16 -8.39 -5.46 26.28
N ARG A 17 -7.20 -6.05 26.46
CA ARG A 17 -6.84 -6.69 27.75
C ARG A 17 -6.44 -5.68 28.82
N TRP A 18 -5.98 -4.51 28.40
CA TRP A 18 -5.55 -3.43 29.27
C TRP A 18 -6.16 -2.08 28.83
N PRO A 19 -6.28 -1.10 29.73
CA PRO A 19 -6.65 0.26 29.34
C PRO A 19 -5.66 0.84 28.30
N GLN A 20 -6.17 1.63 27.36
CA GLN A 20 -5.29 2.39 26.46
C GLN A 20 -4.44 3.37 27.31
N PRO A 21 -3.16 3.61 26.95
CA PRO A 21 -2.48 3.23 25.70
C PRO A 21 -1.77 1.87 25.73
N MET A 22 -1.85 1.10 26.82
CA MET A 22 -0.97 -0.06 27.04
C MET A 22 -1.04 -1.14 25.96
N PRO A 23 -2.21 -1.60 25.48
CA PRO A 23 -2.27 -2.58 24.39
C PRO A 23 -1.55 -2.12 23.13
N ALA A 24 -1.68 -0.83 22.76
CA ALA A 24 -1.04 -0.27 21.58
C ALA A 24 0.48 -0.20 21.72
N ILE A 25 0.97 0.20 22.89
CA ILE A 25 2.42 0.24 23.18
C ILE A 25 3.02 -1.17 23.13
N VAL A 26 2.37 -2.14 23.78
CA VAL A 26 2.84 -3.54 23.79
C VAL A 26 2.86 -4.12 22.37
N ALA A 27 1.80 -3.90 21.59
CA ALA A 27 1.75 -4.34 20.20
C ALA A 27 2.82 -3.65 19.34
N LEU A 28 3.05 -2.34 19.54
CA LEU A 28 4.09 -1.62 18.82
C LEU A 28 5.48 -2.21 19.11
N VAL A 29 5.84 -2.36 20.39
CA VAL A 29 7.14 -2.93 20.78
C VAL A 29 7.31 -4.35 20.25
N LEU A 30 6.28 -5.20 20.38
CA LEU A 30 6.31 -6.57 19.88
C LEU A 30 6.52 -6.60 18.36
N THR A 31 5.73 -5.82 17.61
CA THR A 31 5.79 -5.82 16.15
C THR A 31 7.08 -5.19 15.64
N LEU A 32 7.64 -4.20 16.33
CA LEU A 32 8.97 -3.65 16.01
C LEU A 32 10.11 -4.65 16.30
N ALA A 33 10.00 -5.44 17.37
CA ALA A 33 10.95 -6.50 17.65
C ALA A 33 10.90 -7.60 16.57
N VAL A 34 9.70 -8.05 16.20
CA VAL A 34 9.51 -9.00 15.09
C VAL A 34 10.00 -8.41 13.77
N PHE A 35 9.71 -7.13 13.51
CA PHE A 35 10.22 -6.40 12.36
C PHE A 35 11.75 -6.45 12.31
N TYR A 36 12.43 -6.09 13.38
CA TYR A 36 13.89 -6.04 13.37
C TYR A 36 14.52 -7.42 13.20
N VAL A 37 14.01 -8.44 13.91
CA VAL A 37 14.50 -9.83 13.78
C VAL A 37 14.32 -10.33 12.35
N THR A 38 13.13 -10.16 11.79
CA THR A 38 12.86 -10.63 10.42
C THR A 38 13.59 -9.80 9.37
N TRP A 39 13.70 -8.48 9.57
CA TRP A 39 14.51 -7.60 8.73
C TRP A 39 15.97 -8.08 8.69
N TRP A 40 16.56 -8.37 9.85
CA TRP A 40 17.93 -8.85 9.95
C TRP A 40 18.13 -10.22 9.29
N ILE A 41 17.15 -11.13 9.39
CA ILE A 41 17.24 -12.44 8.73
C ILE A 41 17.16 -12.30 7.20
N PHE A 42 16.16 -11.57 6.71
CA PHE A 42 15.81 -11.57 5.29
C PHE A 42 16.48 -10.45 4.49
N GLN A 43 16.41 -9.21 4.98
CA GLN A 43 16.68 -8.01 4.21
C GLN A 43 18.07 -7.42 4.51
N ASP A 44 18.44 -7.24 5.78
CA ASP A 44 19.65 -6.52 6.17
C ASP A 44 20.89 -7.04 5.42
N SER A 45 21.71 -6.11 4.91
CA SER A 45 22.95 -6.42 4.17
C SER A 45 23.97 -7.18 5.01
N ARG A 46 23.91 -7.03 6.34
CA ARG A 46 24.74 -7.72 7.34
C ARG A 46 24.10 -9.03 7.81
N GLY A 47 22.87 -9.28 7.39
CA GLY A 47 22.03 -10.40 7.76
C GLY A 47 22.41 -11.72 7.10
N TRP A 48 21.52 -12.70 7.24
CA TRP A 48 21.71 -14.05 6.71
C TRP A 48 21.39 -14.17 5.23
N MET A 49 20.19 -13.78 4.81
CA MET A 49 19.73 -13.98 3.43
C MET A 49 20.08 -12.82 2.51
N ARG A 50 20.26 -11.61 3.07
CA ARG A 50 20.74 -10.41 2.36
C ARG A 50 19.95 -10.12 1.07
N MET A 51 18.64 -10.32 1.10
CA MET A 51 17.77 -10.13 -0.07
C MET A 51 17.69 -8.68 -0.54
N TYR A 52 18.25 -7.74 0.21
CA TYR A 52 18.27 -6.33 -0.13
C TYR A 52 19.35 -5.99 -1.18
N THR A 53 19.41 -6.81 -2.24
CA THR A 53 19.73 -6.33 -3.59
C THR A 53 18.40 -5.82 -4.13
N PRO A 54 18.22 -4.50 -4.22
CA PRO A 54 16.99 -3.83 -3.78
C PRO A 54 15.69 -4.38 -4.37
N TYR A 55 15.68 -4.88 -5.62
CA TYR A 55 14.46 -5.38 -6.23
C TYR A 55 14.06 -6.78 -5.79
N VAL A 56 14.98 -7.66 -5.41
CA VAL A 56 14.64 -9.02 -4.95
C VAL A 56 13.88 -8.97 -3.63
N GLY A 57 14.47 -8.33 -2.62
CA GLY A 57 13.86 -8.14 -1.31
C GLY A 57 12.56 -7.35 -1.40
N TYR A 58 12.50 -6.35 -2.30
CA TYR A 58 11.29 -5.58 -2.52
C TYR A 58 10.19 -6.41 -3.18
N MET A 59 10.50 -7.20 -4.20
CA MET A 59 9.55 -8.10 -4.89
C MET A 59 8.84 -9.00 -3.88
N TYR A 60 9.59 -9.71 -3.02
CA TYR A 60 8.99 -10.58 -2.00
C TYR A 60 8.17 -9.80 -0.99
N THR A 61 8.67 -8.64 -0.53
CA THR A 61 7.95 -7.78 0.40
C THR A 61 6.61 -7.32 -0.17
N ARG A 62 6.60 -6.89 -1.44
CA ARG A 62 5.40 -6.38 -2.10
C ARG A 62 4.41 -7.47 -2.45
N TRP A 63 4.88 -8.63 -2.92
CA TRP A 63 3.98 -9.75 -3.18
C TRP A 63 3.41 -10.35 -1.90
N TRP A 64 4.16 -10.36 -0.80
CA TRP A 64 3.63 -10.82 0.48
C TRP A 64 2.47 -9.94 0.95
N LEU A 65 2.58 -8.61 0.81
CA LEU A 65 1.46 -7.67 1.04
C LEU A 65 0.20 -8.12 0.29
N ILE A 66 0.34 -8.45 -0.99
CA ILE A 66 -0.77 -8.85 -1.85
C ILE A 66 -1.34 -10.21 -1.42
N MET A 67 -0.51 -11.17 -0.99
CA MET A 67 -0.99 -12.45 -0.46
C MET A 67 -1.85 -12.25 0.78
N LEU A 68 -1.45 -11.35 1.68
CA LEU A 68 -2.24 -11.00 2.86
C LEU A 68 -3.59 -10.41 2.46
N ILE A 69 -3.61 -9.49 1.49
CA ILE A 69 -4.84 -8.89 0.95
C ILE A 69 -5.73 -9.95 0.31
N TRP A 70 -5.17 -10.82 -0.54
CA TRP A 70 -5.95 -11.86 -1.21
C TRP A 70 -6.58 -12.82 -0.21
N MET A 71 -5.80 -13.32 0.76
CA MET A 71 -6.32 -14.24 1.78
C MET A 71 -7.48 -13.64 2.58
N VAL A 72 -7.43 -12.33 2.86
CA VAL A 72 -8.38 -11.66 3.76
C VAL A 72 -9.51 -10.97 3.01
N TYR A 73 -9.20 -10.06 2.09
CA TYR A 73 -10.17 -9.23 1.37
C TYR A 73 -10.82 -9.95 0.18
N ILE A 74 -10.10 -10.84 -0.52
CA ILE A 74 -10.66 -11.53 -1.70
C ILE A 74 -11.26 -12.89 -1.32
N PHE A 75 -10.55 -13.68 -0.53
CA PHE A 75 -10.93 -15.05 -0.18
C PHE A 75 -11.62 -15.18 1.19
N ASN A 76 -11.66 -14.13 2.00
CA ASN A 76 -12.27 -14.13 3.34
C ASN A 76 -11.88 -15.37 4.16
N TYR A 77 -10.58 -15.64 4.24
CA TYR A 77 -9.95 -16.76 4.93
C TYR A 77 -10.31 -18.16 4.41
N TRP A 78 -10.93 -18.31 3.23
CA TRP A 78 -11.14 -19.62 2.63
C TRP A 78 -9.78 -20.35 2.42
N PRO A 79 -9.67 -21.67 2.68
CA PRO A 79 -10.73 -22.65 3.02
C PRO A 79 -10.98 -22.84 4.53
N PHE A 80 -10.48 -21.96 5.40
CA PHE A 80 -10.60 -22.15 6.84
C PHE A 80 -12.05 -22.03 7.33
N LYS A 81 -12.43 -22.98 8.21
CA LYS A 81 -13.73 -22.94 8.87
C LYS A 81 -13.78 -21.78 9.85
N ARG A 82 -14.95 -21.15 9.95
CA ARG A 82 -15.18 -20.04 10.87
C ARG A 82 -14.87 -20.39 12.33
N SER A 83 -15.31 -21.56 12.77
CA SER A 83 -15.03 -22.07 14.12
C SER A 83 -13.53 -22.21 14.40
N TRP A 84 -12.72 -22.51 13.39
CA TRP A 84 -11.27 -22.58 13.55
C TRP A 84 -10.66 -21.19 13.73
N LEU A 85 -11.10 -20.19 12.95
CA LEU A 85 -10.65 -18.80 13.08
C LEU A 85 -10.99 -18.20 14.46
N GLU A 86 -12.13 -18.58 15.02
CA GLU A 86 -12.62 -18.08 16.30
C GLU A 86 -11.96 -18.74 17.51
N ASN A 87 -11.78 -20.06 17.46
CA ASN A 87 -11.35 -20.83 18.64
C ASN A 87 -9.85 -21.10 18.69
N SER A 88 -9.12 -20.95 17.58
CA SER A 88 -7.69 -21.19 17.55
C SER A 88 -6.92 -20.12 18.34
N HIS A 89 -5.88 -20.55 19.04
CA HIS A 89 -4.98 -19.61 19.71
C HIS A 89 -4.39 -18.63 18.66
N PRO A 90 -4.38 -17.30 18.92
CA PRO A 90 -4.00 -16.32 17.90
C PRO A 90 -2.58 -16.52 17.34
N LEU A 91 -1.62 -16.97 18.15
CA LEU A 91 -0.27 -17.30 17.67
C LEU A 91 -0.25 -18.51 16.73
N TYR A 92 -1.05 -19.54 17.03
CA TYR A 92 -1.13 -20.74 16.19
C TYR A 92 -1.82 -20.41 14.86
N LYS A 93 -2.93 -19.67 14.93
CA LYS A 93 -3.63 -19.13 13.75
C LYS A 93 -2.69 -18.25 12.91
N GLY A 94 -1.99 -17.34 13.57
CA GLY A 94 -0.98 -16.46 12.98
C GLY A 94 0.11 -17.21 12.22
N ALA A 95 0.71 -18.22 12.87
CA ALA A 95 1.78 -19.02 12.29
C ALA A 95 1.31 -19.76 11.02
N ILE A 96 0.14 -20.40 11.07
CA ILE A 96 -0.41 -21.15 9.92
C ILE A 96 -0.75 -20.23 8.75
N LEU A 97 -1.49 -19.14 9.01
CA LEU A 97 -1.90 -18.22 7.94
C LEU A 97 -0.68 -17.50 7.33
N THR A 98 0.32 -17.17 8.15
CA THR A 98 1.59 -16.61 7.65
C THR A 98 2.34 -17.63 6.79
N ALA A 99 2.48 -18.88 7.24
CA ALA A 99 3.15 -19.92 6.46
C ALA A 99 2.45 -20.17 5.12
N ILE A 100 1.12 -20.19 5.09
CA ILE A 100 0.34 -20.32 3.86
C ILE A 100 0.55 -19.12 2.93
N SER A 101 0.54 -17.90 3.47
CA SER A 101 0.79 -16.69 2.66
C SER A 101 2.17 -16.74 1.99
N VAL A 102 3.19 -17.27 2.67
CA VAL A 102 4.53 -17.48 2.11
C VAL A 102 4.53 -18.62 1.09
N GLY A 103 3.81 -19.72 1.34
CA GLY A 103 3.67 -20.80 0.37
C GLY A 103 3.04 -20.34 -0.96
N ILE A 104 1.95 -19.57 -0.89
CA ILE A 104 1.29 -19.00 -2.08
C ILE A 104 2.22 -18.01 -2.78
N LEU A 105 2.91 -17.16 -2.03
CA LEU A 105 3.92 -16.22 -2.55
C LEU A 105 4.99 -16.95 -3.39
N VAL A 106 5.57 -18.03 -2.86
CA VAL A 106 6.60 -18.81 -3.56
C VAL A 106 6.04 -19.47 -4.82
N ILE A 107 4.84 -20.07 -4.74
CA ILE A 107 4.17 -20.67 -5.92
C ILE A 107 3.92 -19.62 -7.00
N LEU A 108 3.50 -18.42 -6.62
CA LEU A 108 3.25 -17.34 -7.57
C LEU A 108 4.53 -16.85 -8.24
N ILE A 109 5.58 -16.58 -7.47
CA ILE A 109 6.84 -16.06 -8.02
C ILE A 109 7.56 -17.15 -8.82
N LYS A 110 7.83 -18.31 -8.21
CA LYS A 110 8.63 -19.37 -8.84
C LYS A 110 7.84 -20.22 -9.83
N GLY A 111 6.59 -20.54 -9.51
CA GLY A 111 5.74 -21.34 -10.38
C GLY A 111 5.14 -20.54 -11.53
N PHE A 112 4.46 -19.44 -11.24
CA PHE A 112 3.76 -18.66 -12.26
C PHE A 112 4.67 -17.67 -13.00
N PHE A 113 5.31 -16.72 -12.30
CA PHE A 113 6.11 -15.69 -12.98
C PHE A 113 7.38 -16.24 -13.62
N GLU A 114 8.27 -16.87 -12.85
CA GLU A 114 9.53 -17.40 -13.40
C GLU A 114 9.30 -18.67 -14.23
N GLY A 115 8.45 -19.58 -13.72
CA GLY A 115 8.23 -20.90 -14.31
C GLY A 115 7.38 -20.89 -15.57
N LEU A 116 6.18 -20.29 -15.53
CA LEU A 116 5.23 -20.28 -16.64
C LEU A 116 5.46 -19.07 -17.56
N LEU A 117 5.26 -17.86 -17.04
CA LEU A 117 5.27 -16.63 -17.83
C LEU A 117 6.67 -16.34 -18.39
N GLY A 118 7.70 -16.51 -17.56
CA GLY A 118 9.08 -16.22 -17.91
C GLY A 118 9.70 -17.20 -18.91
N ASN A 119 9.28 -18.47 -18.89
CA ASN A 119 9.78 -19.47 -19.83
C ASN A 119 8.99 -19.54 -21.15
N LEU A 120 7.69 -19.24 -21.12
CA LEU A 120 6.81 -19.44 -22.28
C LEU A 120 6.29 -18.14 -22.91
N GLY A 121 6.36 -17.01 -22.20
CA GLY A 121 5.80 -15.73 -22.63
C GLY A 121 6.85 -14.63 -22.74
N LEU A 122 7.23 -14.06 -21.60
CA LEU A 122 8.03 -12.84 -21.51
C LEU A 122 9.34 -13.12 -20.76
N ALA A 123 10.44 -13.23 -21.50
CA ALA A 123 11.74 -13.68 -20.99
C ALA A 123 12.24 -12.90 -19.76
N TYR A 124 11.93 -11.60 -19.66
CA TYR A 124 12.37 -10.78 -18.54
C TYR A 124 11.73 -11.13 -17.19
N PHE A 125 10.78 -12.06 -17.10
CA PHE A 125 10.32 -12.60 -15.81
C PHE A 125 11.16 -13.76 -15.29
N ASN A 126 12.10 -14.28 -16.08
CA ASN A 126 12.95 -15.41 -15.70
C ASN A 126 14.43 -15.01 -15.76
N PRO A 127 15.17 -15.05 -14.63
CA PRO A 127 16.59 -14.73 -14.62
C PRO A 127 17.42 -15.62 -15.56
N GLY A 128 17.11 -16.92 -15.64
CA GLY A 128 17.78 -17.87 -16.53
C GLY A 128 17.63 -17.51 -18.01
N ARG A 129 16.44 -17.03 -18.43
CA ARG A 129 16.21 -16.55 -19.80
C ARG A 129 16.93 -15.23 -20.08
N LEU A 130 16.98 -14.33 -19.11
CA LEU A 130 17.73 -13.08 -19.25
C LEU A 130 19.23 -13.30 -19.36
N LEU A 131 19.78 -14.34 -18.70
CA LEU A 131 21.18 -14.74 -18.81
C LEU A 131 21.59 -15.22 -20.21
N GLU A 132 20.63 -15.65 -21.04
CA GLU A 132 20.90 -16.02 -22.44
C GLU A 132 21.20 -14.78 -23.31
N LEU A 133 20.88 -13.57 -22.84
CA LEU A 133 21.13 -12.33 -23.57
C LEU A 133 22.58 -11.86 -23.44
N PRO A 134 23.25 -11.50 -24.57
CA PRO A 134 24.60 -10.97 -24.52
C PRO A 134 24.71 -9.72 -23.64
N GLY A 135 25.68 -9.71 -22.72
CA GLY A 135 25.98 -8.56 -21.86
C GLY A 135 25.14 -8.45 -20.58
N VAL A 136 24.19 -9.35 -20.34
CA VAL A 136 23.43 -9.40 -19.08
C VAL A 136 24.13 -10.32 -18.08
N THR A 137 24.65 -9.75 -16.99
CA THR A 137 25.25 -10.53 -15.90
C THR A 137 24.18 -11.18 -15.03
N GLU A 138 24.55 -12.21 -14.25
CA GLU A 138 23.65 -12.88 -13.29
C GLU A 138 22.96 -11.90 -12.33
N PHE A 139 23.71 -10.94 -11.80
CA PHE A 139 23.17 -9.90 -10.93
C PHE A 139 22.05 -9.09 -11.62
N PHE A 140 22.30 -8.60 -12.84
CA PHE A 140 21.30 -7.83 -13.59
C PHE A 140 20.11 -8.69 -14.02
N ALA A 141 20.32 -9.95 -14.39
CA ALA A 141 19.25 -10.87 -14.74
C ALA A 141 18.28 -11.07 -13.57
N ILE A 142 18.82 -11.28 -12.36
CA ILE A 142 18.03 -11.42 -11.14
C ILE A 142 17.28 -10.12 -10.81
N GLU A 143 17.97 -8.98 -10.84
CA GLU A 143 17.36 -7.69 -10.50
C GLU A 143 16.28 -7.27 -11.52
N TYR A 144 16.48 -7.50 -12.82
CA TYR A 144 15.49 -7.19 -13.85
C TYR A 144 14.26 -8.10 -13.77
N ALA A 145 14.45 -9.39 -13.52
CA ALA A 145 13.31 -10.29 -13.30
C ALA A 145 12.54 -9.95 -12.02
N ALA A 146 13.25 -9.64 -10.94
CA ALA A 146 12.63 -9.19 -9.70
C ALA A 146 11.86 -7.88 -9.92
N LEU A 147 12.42 -6.93 -10.68
CA LEU A 147 11.77 -5.67 -11.02
C LEU A 147 10.50 -5.90 -11.85
N ALA A 148 10.53 -6.78 -12.84
CA ALA A 148 9.36 -7.13 -13.65
C ALA A 148 8.20 -7.64 -12.77
N CYS A 149 8.52 -8.62 -11.91
CA CYS A 149 7.57 -9.20 -10.95
C CYS A 149 7.07 -8.15 -9.95
N LEU A 150 7.95 -7.29 -9.44
CA LEU A 150 7.64 -6.22 -8.51
C LEU A 150 6.69 -5.17 -9.12
N MET A 151 6.93 -4.77 -10.36
CA MET A 151 6.08 -3.79 -11.06
C MET A 151 4.66 -4.33 -11.26
N PHE A 152 4.51 -5.63 -11.52
CA PHE A 152 3.20 -6.28 -11.53
C PHE A 152 2.56 -6.26 -10.13
N ALA A 153 3.35 -6.54 -9.09
CA ALA A 153 2.89 -6.47 -7.70
C ALA A 153 2.38 -5.06 -7.35
N ALA A 154 3.06 -4.00 -7.79
CA ALA A 154 2.62 -2.62 -7.55
C ALA A 154 1.20 -2.39 -8.09
N ILE A 155 0.89 -2.84 -9.30
CA ILE A 155 -0.46 -2.72 -9.90
C ILE A 155 -1.49 -3.54 -9.10
N ALA A 156 -1.19 -4.81 -8.82
CA ALA A 156 -2.11 -5.67 -8.09
C ALA A 156 -2.40 -5.14 -6.66
N SER A 157 -1.42 -4.51 -6.01
CA SER A 157 -1.55 -4.01 -4.64
C SER A 157 -2.55 -2.86 -4.43
N TRP A 158 -2.91 -2.11 -5.48
CA TRP A 158 -4.02 -1.15 -5.39
C TRP A 158 -5.31 -1.70 -6.01
N LEU A 159 -5.21 -2.43 -7.13
CA LEU A 159 -6.40 -2.87 -7.86
C LEU A 159 -7.19 -3.95 -7.12
N SER A 160 -6.49 -4.91 -6.50
CA SER A 160 -7.12 -5.95 -5.68
C SER A 160 -7.94 -5.38 -4.52
N PRO A 161 -7.38 -4.53 -3.63
CA PRO A 161 -8.19 -3.93 -2.57
C PRO A 161 -9.19 -2.89 -3.11
N ALA A 162 -8.88 -2.13 -4.16
CA ALA A 162 -9.85 -1.19 -4.75
C ALA A 162 -11.12 -1.89 -5.24
N TRP A 163 -11.03 -3.13 -5.73
CA TRP A 163 -12.21 -3.88 -6.15
C TRP A 163 -13.16 -4.21 -4.99
N VAL A 164 -12.61 -4.43 -3.79
CA VAL A 164 -13.41 -4.70 -2.59
C VAL A 164 -13.89 -3.39 -1.97
N VAL A 165 -12.98 -2.42 -1.79
CA VAL A 165 -13.24 -1.14 -1.10
C VAL A 165 -14.14 -0.21 -1.92
N ALA A 166 -13.86 -0.06 -3.21
CA ALA A 166 -14.57 0.87 -4.10
C ALA A 166 -15.68 0.17 -4.90
N CYS A 167 -15.40 -1.00 -5.47
CA CYS A 167 -16.38 -1.71 -6.31
C CYS A 167 -17.31 -2.63 -5.52
N GLU A 168 -17.14 -2.77 -4.20
CA GLU A 168 -17.98 -3.60 -3.32
C GLU A 168 -18.18 -5.01 -3.88
N GLU A 169 -17.08 -5.63 -4.33
CA GLU A 169 -17.04 -7.00 -4.87
C GLU A 169 -17.87 -7.20 -6.15
N ALA A 170 -18.29 -6.12 -6.83
CA ALA A 170 -19.13 -6.24 -8.02
C ALA A 170 -18.44 -6.92 -9.21
N PRO A 171 -19.18 -7.74 -9.99
CA PRO A 171 -20.60 -8.13 -9.85
C PRO A 171 -20.83 -9.43 -9.04
N TRP A 172 -19.87 -9.84 -8.22
CA TRP A 172 -19.85 -11.18 -7.59
C TRP A 172 -20.35 -11.20 -6.13
N GLN A 173 -21.09 -10.18 -5.69
CA GLN A 173 -21.55 -10.05 -4.29
C GLN A 173 -22.29 -11.30 -3.79
N ASN A 174 -23.11 -11.88 -4.67
CA ASN A 174 -24.00 -12.99 -4.36
C ASN A 174 -23.33 -14.37 -4.49
N MET A 175 -22.05 -14.43 -4.89
CA MET A 175 -21.33 -15.70 -5.01
C MET A 175 -20.75 -16.14 -3.68
N SER A 176 -20.70 -17.45 -3.44
CA SER A 176 -19.99 -18.01 -2.29
C SER A 176 -18.51 -18.20 -2.56
N GLN A 177 -17.70 -18.26 -1.50
CA GLN A 177 -16.30 -18.69 -1.61
C GLN A 177 -16.23 -20.20 -1.92
N PRO A 178 -15.30 -20.66 -2.78
CA PRO A 178 -14.18 -19.89 -3.36
C PRO A 178 -14.51 -19.17 -4.67
N ALA A 179 -15.69 -19.39 -5.26
CA ALA A 179 -16.01 -18.90 -6.60
C ALA A 179 -15.98 -17.37 -6.68
N LYS A 180 -16.44 -16.66 -5.63
CA LYS A 180 -16.30 -15.20 -5.50
C LYS A 180 -14.83 -14.77 -5.58
N GLY A 181 -13.98 -15.30 -4.69
CA GLY A 181 -12.58 -14.93 -4.61
C GLY A 181 -11.80 -15.23 -5.88
N ILE A 182 -12.01 -16.41 -6.49
CA ILE A 182 -11.39 -16.79 -7.76
C ILE A 182 -11.80 -15.82 -8.87
N SER A 183 -13.08 -15.45 -8.96
CA SER A 183 -13.57 -14.56 -10.03
C SER A 183 -12.98 -13.15 -9.91
N ILE A 184 -12.96 -12.58 -8.69
CA ILE A 184 -12.32 -11.28 -8.43
C ILE A 184 -10.82 -11.34 -8.72
N LEU A 185 -10.15 -12.40 -8.29
CA LEU A 185 -8.72 -12.60 -8.54
C LEU A 185 -8.44 -12.63 -10.03
N VAL A 186 -9.16 -13.45 -10.81
CA VAL A 186 -8.98 -13.56 -12.27
C VAL A 186 -9.21 -12.22 -12.97
N MET A 187 -10.29 -11.50 -12.62
CA MET A 187 -10.57 -10.19 -13.22
C MET A 187 -9.49 -9.16 -12.88
N THR A 188 -9.16 -9.02 -11.60
CA THR A 188 -8.15 -8.04 -11.17
C THR A 188 -6.76 -8.38 -11.69
N PHE A 189 -6.42 -9.67 -11.84
CA PHE A 189 -5.17 -10.11 -12.45
C PHE A 189 -5.13 -9.87 -13.96
N PHE A 190 -6.25 -10.09 -14.66
CA PHE A 190 -6.38 -9.77 -16.08
C PHE A 190 -6.21 -8.26 -16.33
N LEU A 191 -6.93 -7.43 -15.57
CA LEU A 191 -6.78 -5.98 -15.64
C LEU A 191 -5.37 -5.52 -15.26
N SER A 192 -4.75 -6.14 -14.25
CA SER A 192 -3.37 -5.85 -13.87
C SER A 192 -2.40 -6.13 -15.01
N THR A 193 -2.61 -7.23 -15.75
CA THR A 193 -1.84 -7.56 -16.95
C THR A 193 -1.99 -6.49 -18.04
N MET A 194 -3.21 -6.03 -18.32
CA MET A 194 -3.43 -4.96 -19.30
C MET A 194 -2.73 -3.67 -18.89
N ILE A 195 -2.88 -3.25 -17.63
CA ILE A 195 -2.22 -2.06 -17.08
C ILE A 195 -0.70 -2.22 -17.12
N TYR A 196 -0.18 -3.41 -16.83
CA TYR A 196 1.26 -3.71 -16.90
C TYR A 196 1.81 -3.47 -18.30
N PHE A 197 1.13 -3.93 -19.35
CA PHE A 197 1.53 -3.66 -20.72
C PHE A 197 1.49 -2.17 -21.07
N MET A 198 0.52 -1.42 -20.54
CA MET A 198 0.37 0.02 -20.78
C MET A 198 1.34 0.89 -19.98
N THR A 199 1.92 0.40 -18.88
CA THR A 199 2.65 1.26 -17.92
C THR A 199 4.05 0.76 -17.57
N MET A 200 4.32 -0.54 -17.67
CA MET A 200 5.58 -1.15 -17.21
C MET A 200 6.33 -1.83 -18.35
N HIS A 201 5.62 -2.40 -19.33
CA HIS A 201 6.28 -3.18 -20.38
C HIS A 201 7.27 -2.36 -21.21
N SER A 202 6.94 -1.12 -21.58
CA SER A 202 7.87 -0.22 -22.26
C SER A 202 9.14 0.08 -21.46
N HIS A 203 9.05 0.14 -20.13
CA HIS A 203 10.23 0.26 -19.29
C HIS A 203 11.09 -1.01 -19.36
N MET A 204 10.47 -2.19 -19.26
CA MET A 204 11.20 -3.47 -19.34
C MET A 204 11.87 -3.67 -20.70
N GLY A 205 11.21 -3.27 -21.79
CA GLY A 205 11.69 -3.44 -23.16
C GLY A 205 12.96 -2.64 -23.51
N ILE A 206 13.34 -1.66 -22.69
CA ILE A 206 14.53 -0.83 -22.90
C ILE A 206 15.69 -1.13 -21.92
N LEU A 207 15.51 -2.07 -20.98
CA LEU A 207 16.53 -2.39 -19.95
C LEU A 207 17.73 -3.17 -20.48
N TYR A 208 17.62 -3.75 -21.67
CA TYR A 208 18.66 -4.56 -22.30
C TYR A 208 18.83 -4.17 -23.77
N TYR A 209 20.04 -4.40 -24.29
CA TYR A 209 20.41 -4.06 -25.66
C TYR A 209 20.37 -5.32 -26.55
N PRO A 210 19.78 -5.24 -27.76
CA PRO A 210 19.04 -4.11 -28.30
C PRO A 210 17.67 -3.94 -27.62
N TRP A 211 17.17 -2.70 -27.60
CA TRP A 211 15.82 -2.41 -27.13
C TRP A 211 14.79 -3.19 -27.94
N GLN A 212 13.71 -3.59 -27.27
CA GLN A 212 12.67 -4.44 -27.82
C GLN A 212 11.64 -3.63 -28.62
N TYR A 213 12.08 -2.95 -29.68
CA TYR A 213 11.25 -2.07 -30.51
C TYR A 213 10.04 -2.76 -31.17
N PHE A 214 10.10 -4.09 -31.38
CA PHE A 214 9.01 -4.82 -32.03
C PHE A 214 7.83 -5.10 -31.08
N THR A 215 8.09 -5.24 -29.78
CA THR A 215 7.09 -5.66 -28.79
C THR A 215 6.74 -4.57 -27.80
N SER A 216 7.58 -3.55 -27.66
CA SER A 216 7.40 -2.46 -26.70
C SER A 216 7.40 -1.09 -27.39
N ILE A 217 6.63 -0.14 -26.85
CA ILE A 217 6.71 1.26 -27.28
C ILE A 217 8.02 1.82 -26.73
N ALA A 218 9.01 2.01 -27.61
CA ALA A 218 10.34 2.48 -27.27
C ALA A 218 10.73 3.68 -28.18
N PRO A 219 11.01 4.87 -27.62
CA PRO A 219 10.99 5.19 -26.20
C PRO A 219 9.54 5.20 -25.62
N PRO A 220 9.38 5.04 -24.29
CA PRO A 220 8.07 5.07 -23.66
C PRO A 220 7.32 6.39 -23.89
N TYR A 221 5.99 6.35 -24.00
CA TYR A 221 5.18 7.55 -24.31
C TYR A 221 5.25 8.64 -23.22
N TRP A 222 5.68 8.29 -22.01
CA TRP A 222 5.84 9.23 -20.92
C TRP A 222 7.18 9.97 -20.90
N GLU A 223 8.13 9.59 -21.75
CA GLU A 223 9.49 10.16 -21.73
C GLU A 223 9.49 11.68 -21.74
N ARG A 224 8.69 12.30 -22.62
CA ARG A 224 8.71 13.74 -22.83
C ARG A 224 8.12 14.53 -21.66
N PHE A 225 7.06 14.03 -21.04
CA PHE A 225 6.37 14.79 -19.99
C PHE A 225 6.87 14.44 -18.59
N ALA A 226 7.39 13.23 -18.38
CA ALA A 226 7.96 12.80 -17.11
C ALA A 226 9.49 13.03 -17.04
N ASP A 227 10.10 13.50 -18.13
CA ASP A 227 11.55 13.67 -18.32
C ASP A 227 12.37 12.40 -17.96
N THR A 228 11.78 11.23 -18.18
CA THR A 228 12.43 9.95 -17.88
C THR A 228 11.84 8.81 -18.70
N VAL A 229 12.70 7.85 -19.06
CA VAL A 229 12.27 6.56 -19.64
C VAL A 229 11.97 5.50 -18.57
N SER A 230 12.17 5.85 -17.29
CA SER A 230 11.92 4.94 -16.18
C SER A 230 10.43 4.71 -15.94
N GLY A 231 10.04 3.47 -15.66
CA GLY A 231 8.70 3.10 -15.20
C GLY A 231 8.39 3.64 -13.80
N ASN A 232 9.36 4.24 -13.11
CA ASN A 232 9.17 4.88 -11.80
C ASN A 232 8.09 5.96 -11.82
N PHE A 233 7.90 6.65 -12.96
CA PHE A 233 6.74 7.52 -13.16
C PHE A 233 5.44 6.79 -12.86
N HIS A 234 5.24 5.61 -13.45
CA HIS A 234 4.02 4.85 -13.21
C HIS A 234 3.96 4.21 -11.83
N VAL A 235 5.10 3.72 -11.32
CA VAL A 235 5.17 3.22 -9.93
C VAL A 235 4.66 4.29 -8.98
N SER A 236 5.05 5.54 -9.15
CA SER A 236 4.73 6.61 -8.21
C SER A 236 3.22 6.90 -8.04
N TRP A 237 2.45 7.04 -9.12
CA TRP A 237 1.00 7.26 -9.00
C TRP A 237 0.26 5.99 -8.56
N ILE A 238 0.76 4.80 -8.94
CA ILE A 238 0.22 3.51 -8.48
C ILE A 238 0.40 3.37 -6.96
N MET A 239 1.56 3.75 -6.44
CA MET A 239 1.84 3.77 -5.01
C MET A 239 0.91 4.75 -4.28
N CYS A 240 0.71 5.94 -4.85
CA CYS A 240 -0.28 6.89 -4.33
C CYS A 240 -1.70 6.29 -4.34
N ALA A 241 -2.06 5.52 -5.37
CA ALA A 241 -3.35 4.83 -5.44
C ALA A 241 -3.48 3.77 -4.35
N THR A 242 -2.45 2.92 -4.13
CA THR A 242 -2.44 1.96 -3.01
C THR A 242 -2.69 2.66 -1.67
N VAL A 243 -1.93 3.72 -1.39
CA VAL A 243 -2.06 4.48 -0.14
C VAL A 243 -3.44 5.09 0.00
N THR A 244 -3.97 5.68 -1.08
CA THR A 244 -5.29 6.31 -1.09
C THR A 244 -6.41 5.30 -0.83
N VAL A 245 -6.37 4.11 -1.45
CA VAL A 245 -7.34 3.03 -1.18
C VAL A 245 -7.38 2.71 0.31
N TRP A 246 -6.22 2.55 0.93
CA TRP A 246 -6.14 2.23 2.36
C TRP A 246 -6.54 3.39 3.25
N ILE A 247 -6.21 4.64 2.91
CA ILE A 247 -6.70 5.82 3.64
C ILE A 247 -8.22 5.88 3.60
N VAL A 248 -8.81 5.67 2.41
CA VAL A 248 -10.26 5.62 2.19
C VAL A 248 -10.88 4.52 3.04
N GLU A 249 -10.32 3.31 3.03
CA GLU A 249 -10.83 2.18 3.82
C GLU A 249 -10.71 2.39 5.33
N THR A 250 -9.64 3.02 5.80
CA THR A 250 -9.26 3.01 7.21
C THR A 250 -9.66 4.29 7.94
N ILE A 251 -8.81 5.31 7.90
CA ILE A 251 -9.01 6.55 8.66
C ILE A 251 -10.18 7.38 8.13
N TRP A 252 -10.57 7.19 6.86
CA TRP A 252 -11.71 7.87 6.25
C TRP A 252 -13.03 7.10 6.37
N GLU A 253 -13.02 5.83 6.79
CA GLU A 253 -14.25 5.01 6.92
C GLU A 253 -15.13 5.05 5.64
N ARG A 254 -14.50 5.03 4.45
CA ARG A 254 -15.10 5.17 3.10
C ARG A 254 -15.83 6.50 2.83
N PHE A 255 -15.66 7.50 3.68
CA PHE A 255 -16.13 8.87 3.43
C PHE A 255 -15.27 9.54 2.33
N PRO A 256 -15.84 10.40 1.46
CA PRO A 256 -17.26 10.75 1.35
C PRO A 256 -18.06 9.77 0.47
N PHE A 257 -17.41 8.80 -0.16
CA PHE A 257 -18.05 7.94 -1.17
C PHE A 257 -19.25 7.16 -0.64
N LYS A 258 -19.21 6.73 0.63
CA LYS A 258 -20.34 6.02 1.26
C LYS A 258 -21.62 6.85 1.42
N LEU A 259 -21.58 8.18 1.22
CA LEU A 259 -22.78 9.02 1.19
C LEU A 259 -23.61 8.81 -0.08
N ILE A 260 -23.01 8.29 -1.15
CA ILE A 260 -23.69 8.08 -2.43
C ILE A 260 -24.59 6.85 -2.32
N LYS A 261 -25.92 7.06 -2.28
CA LYS A 261 -26.88 5.95 -2.12
C LYS A 261 -26.96 5.03 -3.35
N THR A 262 -26.86 5.61 -4.54
CA THR A 262 -26.93 4.88 -5.80
C THR A 262 -25.69 4.01 -5.99
N THR A 263 -25.86 2.69 -5.87
CA THR A 263 -24.76 1.72 -5.81
C THR A 263 -23.79 1.80 -7.00
N TRP A 264 -24.27 1.83 -8.24
CA TRP A 264 -23.37 1.90 -9.41
C TRP A 264 -22.59 3.22 -9.44
N LEU A 265 -23.26 4.34 -9.13
CA LEU A 265 -22.63 5.66 -9.08
C LEU A 265 -21.61 5.74 -7.96
N ARG A 266 -21.92 5.18 -6.78
CA ARG A 266 -20.97 5.08 -5.66
C ARG A 266 -19.72 4.33 -6.06
N ARG A 267 -19.85 3.17 -6.70
CA ARG A 267 -18.72 2.34 -7.13
C ARG A 267 -17.84 3.05 -8.15
N VAL A 268 -18.45 3.62 -9.19
CA VAL A 268 -17.74 4.38 -10.22
C VAL A 268 -17.04 5.60 -9.60
N THR A 269 -17.75 6.37 -8.78
CA THR A 269 -17.21 7.58 -8.15
C THR A 269 -16.11 7.25 -7.14
N ALA A 270 -16.24 6.17 -6.36
CA ALA A 270 -15.21 5.73 -5.43
C ALA A 270 -13.95 5.26 -6.17
N PHE A 271 -14.12 4.44 -7.21
CA PHE A 271 -12.99 3.88 -7.96
C PHE A 271 -12.19 4.98 -8.67
N PHE A 272 -12.85 5.83 -9.45
CA PHE A 272 -12.19 6.94 -10.13
C PHE A 272 -11.81 8.09 -9.19
N GLY A 273 -12.53 8.28 -8.08
CA GLY A 273 -12.20 9.25 -7.05
C GLY A 273 -10.90 8.92 -6.33
N ILE A 274 -10.66 7.64 -6.02
CA ILE A 274 -9.37 7.16 -5.50
C ILE A 274 -8.24 7.47 -6.49
N ILE A 275 -8.45 7.20 -7.78
CA ILE A 275 -7.46 7.50 -8.82
C ILE A 275 -7.20 9.02 -8.88
N ALA A 276 -8.24 9.85 -8.89
CA ALA A 276 -8.10 11.30 -8.93
C ALA A 276 -7.32 11.86 -7.73
N ILE A 277 -7.63 11.39 -6.51
CA ILE A 277 -6.91 11.76 -5.29
C ILE A 277 -5.44 11.29 -5.36
N ALA A 278 -5.20 10.09 -5.87
CA ALA A 278 -3.86 9.56 -6.04
C ALA A 278 -3.02 10.38 -7.02
N TRP A 279 -3.60 10.84 -8.14
CA TRP A 279 -2.93 11.72 -9.09
C TRP A 279 -2.65 13.11 -8.50
N ALA A 280 -3.59 13.66 -7.72
CA ALA A 280 -3.37 14.90 -7.01
C ALA A 280 -2.20 14.78 -6.00
N LEU A 281 -2.17 13.68 -5.23
CA LEU A 281 -1.07 13.39 -4.31
C LEU A 281 0.26 13.19 -5.05
N HIS A 282 0.24 12.46 -6.16
CA HIS A 282 1.41 12.18 -7.00
C HIS A 282 2.08 13.47 -7.50
N PHE A 283 1.32 14.37 -8.12
CA PHE A 283 1.86 15.63 -8.62
C PHE A 283 2.23 16.59 -7.49
N PHE A 284 1.44 16.64 -6.41
CA PHE A 284 1.74 17.47 -5.25
C PHE A 284 3.08 17.08 -4.62
N LEU A 285 3.31 15.79 -4.38
CA LEU A 285 4.57 15.31 -3.80
C LEU A 285 5.76 15.50 -4.74
N TYR A 286 5.57 15.38 -6.05
CA TYR A 286 6.63 15.69 -7.02
C TYR A 286 7.01 17.17 -6.94
N PHE A 287 6.01 18.04 -7.00
CA PHE A 287 6.19 19.48 -6.91
C PHE A 287 6.79 19.92 -5.57
N ALA A 288 6.40 19.29 -4.46
CA ALA A 288 6.99 19.53 -3.15
C ALA A 288 8.51 19.21 -3.15
N GLN A 289 8.93 18.17 -3.86
CA GLN A 289 10.36 17.87 -4.03
C GLN A 289 11.08 18.92 -4.89
N GLU A 290 10.45 19.46 -5.94
CA GLU A 290 11.04 20.54 -6.73
C GLU A 290 11.24 21.83 -5.94
N LEU A 291 10.27 22.18 -5.08
CA LEU A 291 10.42 23.32 -4.16
C LEU A 291 11.54 23.11 -3.13
N THR A 292 11.80 21.85 -2.79
CA THR A 292 12.74 21.46 -1.74
C THR A 292 14.18 21.35 -2.27
N TRP A 293 14.34 20.69 -3.41
CA TRP A 293 15.65 20.33 -3.96
C TRP A 293 15.90 20.96 -5.34
N GLY A 294 15.09 21.90 -5.79
CA GLY A 294 15.20 22.48 -7.12
C GLY A 294 14.75 21.55 -8.24
N GLN A 295 14.93 22.05 -9.48
CA GLN A 295 14.48 21.40 -10.71
C GLN A 295 15.14 20.02 -10.92
N ALA A 296 14.35 19.03 -11.30
CA ALA A 296 14.86 17.74 -11.76
C ALA A 296 15.44 17.86 -13.18
N ILE A 297 16.63 17.31 -13.41
CA ILE A 297 17.34 17.40 -14.70
C ILE A 297 17.79 16.00 -15.11
N ARG A 298 17.38 15.52 -16.28
CA ARG A 298 17.85 14.22 -16.77
C ARG A 298 19.36 14.18 -16.96
N GLY A 299 19.99 13.07 -16.53
CA GLY A 299 21.43 12.82 -16.71
C GLY A 299 22.35 13.47 -15.65
N THR A 300 21.77 14.12 -14.63
CA THR A 300 22.51 14.67 -13.49
C THR A 300 22.72 13.63 -12.36
N ARG A 301 23.19 14.07 -11.19
CA ARG A 301 23.26 13.25 -9.97
C ARG A 301 21.88 12.66 -9.61
N ARG A 302 21.88 11.47 -9.00
CA ARG A 302 20.66 10.68 -8.75
C ARG A 302 19.58 11.42 -7.96
N ASP A 303 19.97 12.29 -7.02
CA ASP A 303 19.08 13.16 -6.24
C ASP A 303 18.38 14.26 -7.07
N PHE A 304 18.91 14.63 -8.24
CA PHE A 304 18.24 15.56 -9.16
C PHE A 304 17.71 14.84 -10.41
N ALA A 305 17.85 13.52 -10.50
CA ALA A 305 17.41 12.75 -11.65
C ALA A 305 15.89 12.49 -11.60
N PRO A 306 15.13 12.76 -12.68
CA PRO A 306 13.67 12.60 -12.68
C PRO A 306 13.19 11.19 -12.34
N ASP A 307 13.94 10.14 -12.73
CA ASP A 307 13.60 8.75 -12.41
C ASP A 307 13.56 8.47 -10.91
N TRP A 308 14.47 9.06 -10.13
CA TRP A 308 14.47 8.95 -8.67
C TRP A 308 13.38 9.83 -8.06
N ARG A 309 13.16 11.05 -8.56
CA ARG A 309 12.10 11.95 -8.04
C ARG A 309 10.72 11.31 -8.10
N TRP A 310 10.41 10.67 -9.23
CA TRP A 310 9.17 9.91 -9.35
C TRP A 310 9.13 8.74 -8.38
N LEU A 311 10.19 7.94 -8.29
CA LEU A 311 10.24 6.85 -7.31
C LEU A 311 9.99 7.35 -5.88
N HIS A 312 10.63 8.47 -5.52
CA HIS A 312 10.56 9.06 -4.19
C HIS A 312 9.16 9.61 -3.86
N VAL A 313 8.36 10.04 -4.85
CA VAL A 313 6.93 10.32 -4.65
C VAL A 313 6.21 9.10 -4.07
N GLY A 314 6.44 7.92 -4.66
CA GLY A 314 5.85 6.67 -4.19
C GLY A 314 6.32 6.31 -2.78
N GLU A 315 7.59 6.59 -2.48
CA GLU A 315 8.19 6.40 -1.15
C GLU A 315 7.54 7.31 -0.10
N MET A 316 7.45 8.61 -0.39
CA MET A 316 6.79 9.60 0.46
C MET A 316 5.34 9.21 0.76
N ALA A 317 4.59 8.72 -0.24
CA ALA A 317 3.21 8.29 -0.06
C ALA A 317 3.09 7.15 0.97
N VAL A 318 3.99 6.16 0.96
CA VAL A 318 3.93 5.03 1.91
C VAL A 318 4.14 5.47 3.35
N PHE A 319 4.90 6.55 3.61
CA PHE A 319 5.02 7.10 4.96
C PHE A 319 3.69 7.59 5.54
N PHE A 320 2.72 7.98 4.71
CA PHE A 320 1.36 8.30 5.18
C PHE A 320 0.58 7.06 5.62
N LEU A 321 0.86 5.91 5.03
CA LEU A 321 0.13 4.68 5.29
C LEU A 321 0.43 4.10 6.67
N VAL A 322 1.68 4.19 7.13
CA VAL A 322 2.12 3.66 8.43
C VAL A 322 1.28 4.23 9.59
N PRO A 323 1.23 5.55 9.85
CA PRO A 323 0.43 6.09 10.93
C PRO A 323 -1.07 5.84 10.76
N ALA A 324 -1.60 5.85 9.51
CA ALA A 324 -3.00 5.57 9.24
C ALA A 324 -3.39 4.15 9.70
N LEU A 325 -2.58 3.15 9.36
CA LEU A 325 -2.79 1.77 9.79
C LEU A 325 -2.60 1.61 11.30
N PHE A 326 -1.60 2.28 11.88
CA PHE A 326 -1.37 2.21 13.33
C PHE A 326 -2.58 2.72 14.13
N ILE A 327 -3.10 3.89 13.77
CA ILE A 327 -4.28 4.50 14.39
C ILE A 327 -5.49 3.57 14.26
N THR A 328 -5.66 2.97 13.09
CA THR A 328 -6.79 2.08 12.80
C THR A 328 -6.69 0.78 13.59
N PHE A 329 -5.56 0.09 13.53
CA PHE A 329 -5.38 -1.25 14.10
C PHE A 329 -5.22 -1.25 15.61
N TYR A 330 -4.54 -0.26 16.19
CA TYR A 330 -4.12 -0.29 17.59
C TYR A 330 -4.73 0.84 18.43
N CYS A 331 -5.09 1.98 17.84
CA CYS A 331 -5.74 3.09 18.55
C CYS A 331 -7.27 3.07 18.42
N GLY A 332 -7.83 2.04 17.76
CA GLY A 332 -9.27 1.90 17.57
C GLY A 332 -9.85 3.01 16.70
N ASN A 333 -9.10 3.45 15.68
CA ASN A 333 -9.42 4.54 14.76
C ASN A 333 -9.76 5.86 15.47
N TRP A 334 -8.99 6.21 16.51
CA TRP A 334 -9.16 7.45 17.27
C TRP A 334 -8.76 8.69 16.45
N PRO A 335 -9.43 9.85 16.61
CA PRO A 335 -10.59 10.13 17.48
C PRO A 335 -11.94 9.70 16.89
N LYS A 336 -12.93 9.48 17.76
CA LYS A 336 -14.31 9.06 17.40
C LYS A 336 -15.43 9.97 17.95
N ARG A 337 -15.08 11.01 18.72
CA ARG A 337 -16.03 11.81 19.49
C ARG A 337 -16.74 12.91 18.69
N PHE A 338 -16.25 13.25 17.50
CA PHE A 338 -16.80 14.33 16.69
C PHE A 338 -17.70 13.78 15.57
N SER A 339 -18.25 14.67 14.74
CA SER A 339 -18.95 14.27 13.51
C SER A 339 -18.02 13.49 12.58
N LEU A 340 -18.59 12.66 11.70
CA LEU A 340 -17.81 11.85 10.75
C LEU A 340 -16.81 12.72 9.93
N PRO A 341 -17.21 13.82 9.27
CA PRO A 341 -16.27 14.65 8.51
C PRO A 341 -15.13 15.23 9.38
N THR A 342 -15.45 15.66 10.60
CA THR A 342 -14.44 16.21 11.52
C THR A 342 -13.46 15.15 12.00
N ASN A 343 -13.94 13.95 12.35
CA ASN A 343 -13.05 12.84 12.72
C ASN A 343 -12.11 12.49 11.56
N VAL A 344 -12.64 12.40 10.34
CA VAL A 344 -11.85 12.11 9.12
C VAL A 344 -10.77 13.17 8.90
N LEU A 345 -11.12 14.45 8.98
CA LEU A 345 -10.17 15.56 8.84
C LEU A 345 -9.07 15.49 9.91
N VAL A 346 -9.45 15.35 11.19
CA VAL A 346 -8.50 15.30 12.30
C VAL A 346 -7.54 14.11 12.17
N ARG A 347 -8.04 12.91 11.83
CA ARG A 347 -7.20 11.73 11.60
C ARG A 347 -6.25 11.92 10.42
N THR A 348 -6.71 12.57 9.35
CA THR A 348 -5.88 12.89 8.19
C THR A 348 -4.73 13.83 8.58
N LEU A 349 -5.01 14.87 9.38
CA LEU A 349 -3.99 15.79 9.88
C LEU A 349 -2.99 15.09 10.81
N ILE A 350 -3.46 14.27 11.76
CA ILE A 350 -2.59 13.48 12.64
C ILE A 350 -1.70 12.57 11.80
N THR A 351 -2.26 11.90 10.80
CA THR A 351 -1.55 10.98 9.90
C THR A 351 -0.49 11.73 9.10
N ALA A 352 -0.80 12.92 8.56
CA ALA A 352 0.16 13.75 7.84
C ALA A 352 1.33 14.20 8.72
N VAL A 353 1.06 14.69 9.93
CA VAL A 353 2.12 15.09 10.88
C VAL A 353 2.98 13.90 11.27
N ALA A 354 2.37 12.77 11.62
CA ALA A 354 3.09 11.56 11.98
C ALA A 354 3.93 10.99 10.81
N ALA A 355 3.44 11.11 9.58
CA ALA A 355 4.16 10.70 8.38
C ALA A 355 5.43 11.54 8.16
N ILE A 356 5.33 12.86 8.33
CA ILE A 356 6.49 13.77 8.24
C ILE A 356 7.52 13.45 9.33
N LEU A 357 7.08 13.24 10.57
CA LEU A 357 7.96 12.86 11.67
C LEU A 357 8.65 11.52 11.43
N LEU A 358 7.92 10.54 10.89
CA LEU A 358 8.46 9.23 10.55
C LEU A 358 9.44 9.30 9.37
N TYR A 359 9.14 10.10 8.35
CA TYR A 359 10.03 10.36 7.22
C TYR A 359 11.36 10.96 7.71
N TYR A 360 11.29 12.00 8.56
CA TYR A 360 12.47 12.60 9.17
C TYR A 360 13.26 11.58 9.99
N PHE A 361 12.58 10.85 10.89
CA PHE A 361 13.21 9.84 11.73
C PHE A 361 13.91 8.75 10.89
N TYR A 362 13.27 8.28 9.81
CA TYR A 362 13.83 7.29 8.92
C TYR A 362 15.13 7.78 8.29
N TYR A 363 15.13 8.95 7.65
CA TYR A 363 16.33 9.46 6.97
C TYR A 363 17.43 9.87 7.94
N ALA A 364 17.07 10.28 9.17
CA ALA A 364 18.04 10.63 10.21
C ALA A 364 18.70 9.43 10.89
N THR A 365 18.06 8.26 10.90
CA THR A 365 18.49 7.15 11.78
C THR A 365 18.63 5.78 11.12
N SER A 366 18.01 5.55 9.96
CA SER A 366 17.92 4.22 9.34
C SER A 366 19.27 3.55 9.08
N HIS A 367 20.32 4.32 8.77
CA HIS A 367 21.67 3.81 8.53
C HIS A 367 22.31 3.18 9.78
N TYR A 368 21.86 3.54 10.99
CA TYR A 368 22.39 2.96 12.22
C TYR A 368 21.92 1.51 12.46
N PHE A 369 20.72 1.15 12.00
CA PHE A 369 20.11 -0.13 12.36
C PHE A 369 19.58 -0.95 11.20
N LEU A 370 19.24 -0.39 10.04
CA LEU A 370 18.71 -1.16 8.90
C LEU A 370 19.78 -1.69 7.94
N GLY A 371 21.07 -1.41 8.17
CA GLY A 371 22.15 -1.79 7.25
C GLY A 371 22.09 -1.02 5.92
N THR A 372 21.44 0.15 5.92
CA THR A 372 21.37 1.08 4.79
C THR A 372 22.49 2.11 4.87
N GLN A 373 22.81 2.75 3.74
CA GLN A 373 23.78 3.84 3.71
C GLN A 373 23.10 5.17 4.06
N LYS A 374 23.88 6.20 4.41
CA LYS A 374 23.35 7.55 4.64
C LYS A 374 23.09 8.25 3.30
N GLY A 375 21.98 8.99 3.18
CA GLY A 375 21.59 9.71 1.96
C GLY A 375 20.07 9.81 1.80
N PHE A 376 19.60 10.60 0.82
CA PHE A 376 18.22 10.54 0.35
C PHE A 376 18.06 9.61 -0.86
N SER A 377 19.02 9.67 -1.78
CA SER A 377 18.96 9.03 -3.09
C SER A 377 19.89 7.83 -3.25
N HIS A 378 20.48 7.30 -2.16
CA HIS A 378 21.46 6.23 -2.28
C HIS A 378 20.81 5.00 -2.97
N PRO A 379 21.47 4.34 -3.93
CA PRO A 379 20.92 3.17 -4.63
C PRO A 379 20.60 1.96 -3.75
N GLN A 380 20.98 2.00 -2.47
CA GLN A 380 20.66 1.00 -1.45
C GLN A 380 19.69 1.57 -0.39
N GLN A 381 19.00 2.68 -0.66
CA GLN A 381 18.00 3.24 0.23
C GLN A 381 16.66 3.28 -0.49
N PHE A 382 15.84 2.28 -0.21
CA PHE A 382 14.46 2.20 -0.65
C PHE A 382 13.57 2.19 0.59
N PRO A 383 13.20 3.35 1.16
CA PRO A 383 12.31 3.46 2.33
C PRO A 383 11.00 2.66 2.20
N MET A 384 10.53 2.42 0.97
CA MET A 384 9.36 1.55 0.73
C MET A 384 9.54 0.15 1.30
N ILE A 385 10.73 -0.45 1.23
CA ILE A 385 10.94 -1.84 1.65
C ILE A 385 10.73 -2.00 3.16
N PRO A 386 11.44 -1.28 4.06
CA PRO A 386 11.22 -1.40 5.49
C PRO A 386 9.83 -0.93 5.92
N THR A 387 9.27 0.11 5.29
CA THR A 387 7.93 0.58 5.65
C THR A 387 6.85 -0.44 5.27
N ILE A 388 6.89 -1.03 4.07
CA ILE A 388 5.94 -2.08 3.65
C ILE A 388 6.18 -3.37 4.44
N TRP A 389 7.42 -3.70 4.77
CA TRP A 389 7.72 -4.86 5.62
C TRP A 389 7.08 -4.74 7.00
N LEU A 390 7.17 -3.56 7.63
CA LEU A 390 6.47 -3.26 8.88
C LEU A 390 4.94 -3.35 8.70
N ILE A 391 4.41 -2.82 7.60
CA ILE A 391 2.98 -2.92 7.27
C ILE A 391 2.55 -4.38 7.16
N ASN A 392 3.29 -5.24 6.46
CA ASN A 392 2.97 -6.66 6.34
C ASN A 392 2.92 -7.35 7.70
N ILE A 393 3.85 -7.03 8.59
CA ILE A 393 3.86 -7.55 9.96
C ILE A 393 2.62 -7.08 10.72
N TRP A 394 2.23 -5.80 10.58
CA TRP A 394 1.00 -5.30 11.18
C TRP A 394 -0.25 -5.92 10.59
N LEU A 395 -0.30 -6.18 9.29
CA LEU A 395 -1.41 -6.88 8.65
C LEU A 395 -1.49 -8.32 9.13
N ALA A 396 -0.38 -9.06 9.21
CA ALA A 396 -0.35 -10.41 9.77
C ALA A 396 -0.76 -10.41 11.26
N HIS A 397 -0.22 -9.48 12.05
CA HIS A 397 -0.57 -9.34 13.46
C HIS A 397 -2.05 -8.98 13.66
N HIS A 398 -2.57 -8.07 12.84
CA HIS A 398 -3.96 -7.62 12.94
C HIS A 398 -4.94 -8.63 12.37
N TRP A 399 -4.73 -9.13 11.15
CA TRP A 399 -5.66 -10.03 10.46
C TRP A 399 -5.51 -11.50 10.89
N PHE A 400 -4.31 -11.97 11.23
CA PHE A 400 -4.09 -13.38 11.56
C PHE A 400 -3.93 -13.65 13.06
N MET A 401 -3.45 -12.68 13.84
CA MET A 401 -3.18 -12.85 15.27
C MET A 401 -4.09 -12.02 16.19
N ASP A 402 -5.12 -11.37 15.64
CA ASP A 402 -6.10 -10.58 16.40
C ASP A 402 -5.47 -9.57 17.37
N ASN A 403 -4.34 -8.97 17.01
CA ASN A 403 -3.55 -8.07 17.86
C ASN A 403 -3.09 -8.70 19.21
N TRP A 404 -2.84 -10.00 19.28
CA TRP A 404 -2.31 -10.63 20.49
C TRP A 404 -0.90 -10.10 20.83
N PRO A 405 -0.56 -9.79 22.10
CA PRO A 405 -1.32 -10.08 23.33
C PRO A 405 -2.22 -8.94 23.80
N GLY A 406 -2.16 -7.75 23.19
CA GLY A 406 -2.88 -6.56 23.65
C GLY A 406 -4.40 -6.69 23.63
N TRP A 407 -4.92 -7.55 22.75
CA TRP A 407 -6.36 -7.76 22.57
C TRP A 407 -6.75 -9.22 22.72
N LYS A 408 -8.06 -9.42 22.85
CA LYS A 408 -8.75 -10.69 22.79
C LYS A 408 -9.88 -10.57 21.77
N MET A 409 -9.91 -11.49 20.81
CA MET A 409 -11.00 -11.58 19.85
C MET A 409 -12.24 -12.17 20.52
N VAL A 410 -13.38 -11.51 20.32
CA VAL A 410 -14.71 -11.95 20.74
C VAL A 410 -15.63 -11.84 19.52
N PRO A 411 -16.42 -12.88 19.18
CA PRO A 411 -17.39 -12.78 18.10
C PRO A 411 -18.51 -11.80 18.47
N LYS A 412 -18.92 -10.95 17.54
CA LYS A 412 -20.09 -10.09 17.72
C LYS A 412 -21.39 -10.90 17.71
N THR A 413 -22.38 -10.44 18.46
CA THR A 413 -23.75 -10.96 18.37
C THR A 413 -24.48 -10.37 17.17
N ALA A 414 -25.59 -10.99 16.76
CA ALA A 414 -26.47 -10.45 15.72
C ALA A 414 -26.98 -9.05 16.08
N ASP A 415 -27.33 -8.83 17.35
CA ASP A 415 -27.80 -7.54 17.85
C ASP A 415 -26.71 -6.46 17.80
N GLU A 416 -25.45 -6.81 18.12
CA GLU A 416 -24.32 -5.88 17.99
C GLU A 416 -24.09 -5.47 16.53
N ILE A 417 -24.24 -6.40 15.59
CA ILE A 417 -24.08 -6.10 14.15
C ILE A 417 -25.24 -5.22 13.66
N ALA A 418 -26.47 -5.52 14.05
CA ALA A 418 -27.62 -4.70 13.73
C ALA A 418 -27.49 -3.28 14.33
N ALA A 419 -26.97 -3.16 15.55
CA ALA A 419 -26.69 -1.89 16.19
C ALA A 419 -25.58 -1.10 15.47
N ASP A 420 -24.49 -1.77 15.08
CA ASP A 420 -23.41 -1.14 14.30
C ASP A 420 -23.94 -0.58 12.97
N HIS A 421 -24.79 -1.34 12.26
CA HIS A 421 -25.42 -0.87 11.02
C HIS A 421 -26.36 0.32 11.27
N ALA A 422 -27.19 0.27 12.32
CA ALA A 422 -28.09 1.36 12.67
C ALA A 422 -27.33 2.64 13.08
N GLU A 423 -26.23 2.51 13.82
CA GLU A 423 -25.35 3.63 14.19
C GLU A 423 -24.69 4.23 12.94
N GLU A 424 -24.22 3.41 12.01
CA GLU A 424 -23.67 3.89 10.75
C GLU A 424 -24.72 4.63 9.91
N GLU A 425 -25.93 4.07 9.76
CA GLU A 425 -27.04 4.72 9.07
C GLU A 425 -27.42 6.06 9.71
N ALA A 426 -27.46 6.13 11.05
CA ALA A 426 -27.71 7.36 11.78
C ALA A 426 -26.63 8.42 11.53
N ARG A 427 -25.34 8.04 11.63
CA ARG A 427 -24.20 8.92 11.32
C ARG A 427 -24.25 9.44 9.88
N LEU A 428 -24.69 8.61 8.93
CA LEU A 428 -24.87 9.02 7.53
C LEU A 428 -26.08 9.94 7.35
N ALA A 429 -27.15 9.73 8.10
CA ALA A 429 -28.35 10.56 8.06
C ALA A 429 -28.10 11.99 8.58
N GLU A 430 -27.17 12.17 9.51
CA GLU A 430 -26.73 13.50 9.98
C GLU A 430 -26.02 14.32 8.90
N VAL A 431 -25.35 13.67 7.94
CA VAL A 431 -24.58 14.33 6.86
C VAL A 431 -25.43 14.53 5.59
N ARG A 432 -26.71 14.88 5.74
CA ARG A 432 -27.59 15.19 4.59
C ARG A 432 -27.28 16.57 4.02
N TRP A 433 -27.48 16.70 2.70
CA TRP A 433 -27.33 17.98 2.00
C TRP A 433 -28.27 19.03 2.60
N ASN A 434 -27.69 20.11 3.09
CA ASN A 434 -28.38 21.31 3.52
C ASN A 434 -27.60 22.55 3.06
N PRO A 435 -28.20 23.75 3.00
CA PRO A 435 -27.52 24.96 2.55
C PRO A 435 -26.23 25.27 3.34
N THR A 436 -26.19 24.90 4.63
CA THR A 436 -25.00 25.04 5.49
C THR A 436 -23.86 24.12 5.07
N LEU A 437 -24.15 22.92 4.55
CA LEU A 437 -23.15 22.00 3.98
C LEU A 437 -22.60 22.57 2.67
N GLY A 438 -23.45 23.16 1.83
CA GLY A 438 -23.03 23.86 0.61
C GLY A 438 -22.06 25.01 0.91
N TRP A 439 -22.39 25.87 1.88
CA TRP A 439 -21.48 26.90 2.37
C TRP A 439 -20.21 26.31 2.99
N GLY A 440 -20.33 25.24 3.78
CA GLY A 440 -19.18 24.54 4.38
C GLY A 440 -18.22 23.96 3.35
N LEU A 441 -18.73 23.40 2.25
CA LEU A 441 -17.92 22.94 1.12
C LEU A 441 -17.23 24.10 0.41
N GLY A 442 -17.94 25.22 0.19
CA GLY A 442 -17.37 26.42 -0.40
C GLY A 442 -16.24 27.02 0.45
N VAL A 443 -16.49 27.21 1.75
CA VAL A 443 -15.47 27.67 2.71
C VAL A 443 -14.31 26.67 2.79
N GLY A 444 -14.60 25.37 2.84
CA GLY A 444 -13.59 24.32 2.85
C GLY A 444 -12.69 24.34 1.62
N ALA A 445 -13.26 24.57 0.43
CA ALA A 445 -12.50 24.72 -0.81
C ALA A 445 -11.59 25.95 -0.76
N VAL A 446 -12.11 27.10 -0.32
CA VAL A 446 -11.32 28.34 -0.15
C VAL A 446 -10.20 28.13 0.87
N CYS A 447 -10.49 27.56 2.04
CA CYS A 447 -9.50 27.23 3.05
C CYS A 447 -8.44 26.27 2.51
N GLY A 448 -8.83 25.26 1.72
CA GLY A 448 -7.90 24.35 1.05
C GLY A 448 -6.94 25.07 0.11
N VAL A 449 -7.45 26.01 -0.70
CA VAL A 449 -6.63 26.87 -1.57
C VAL A 449 -5.69 27.75 -0.76
N VAL A 450 -6.18 28.38 0.31
CA VAL A 450 -5.34 29.20 1.20
C VAL A 450 -4.24 28.37 1.84
N ILE A 451 -4.57 27.18 2.38
CA ILE A 451 -3.60 26.26 2.96
C ILE A 451 -2.56 25.83 1.94
N TYR A 452 -2.97 25.56 0.68
CA TYR A 452 -2.05 25.25 -0.40
C TYR A 452 -1.01 26.36 -0.60
N PHE A 453 -1.45 27.62 -0.68
CA PHE A 453 -0.53 28.76 -0.80
C PHE A 453 0.32 29.00 0.45
N ILE A 454 -0.19 28.71 1.65
CA ILE A 454 0.61 28.74 2.89
C ILE A 454 1.71 27.68 2.83
N ILE A 455 1.38 26.44 2.43
CA ILE A 455 2.35 25.37 2.28
C ILE A 455 3.42 25.79 1.27
N LEU A 456 3.02 26.37 0.14
CA LEU A 456 3.96 26.88 -0.86
C LEU A 456 4.96 27.89 -0.31
N ALA A 457 4.50 28.80 0.56
CA ALA A 457 5.36 29.81 1.17
C ALA A 457 6.27 29.25 2.27
N VAL A 458 5.77 28.28 3.05
CA VAL A 458 6.48 27.73 4.22
C VAL A 458 7.47 26.63 3.86
N LEU A 459 7.17 25.82 2.84
CA LEU A 459 7.92 24.60 2.53
C LEU A 459 9.40 24.86 2.18
N PRO A 460 9.76 25.90 1.38
CA PRO A 460 11.17 26.24 1.15
C PRO A 460 11.91 26.62 2.44
N TRP A 461 11.32 27.47 3.28
CA TRP A 461 11.90 27.90 4.55
C TRP A 461 12.07 26.75 5.54
N ALA A 462 11.04 25.91 5.67
CA ALA A 462 11.08 24.74 6.54
C ALA A 462 12.21 23.79 6.12
N TYR A 463 12.43 23.62 4.83
CA TYR A 463 13.49 22.75 4.34
C TYR A 463 14.89 23.33 4.58
N GLU A 464 15.12 24.61 4.28
CA GLU A 464 16.40 25.28 4.59
C GLU A 464 16.76 25.19 6.08
N SER A 465 15.73 25.19 6.94
CA SER A 465 15.89 25.12 8.39
C SER A 465 16.07 23.69 8.93
N ILE A 466 15.67 22.66 8.17
CA ILE A 466 15.71 21.25 8.59
C ILE A 466 16.84 20.54 7.82
N THR A 467 18.06 20.65 8.32
CA THR A 467 19.21 19.88 7.82
C THR A 467 19.14 18.42 8.28
N ILE A 468 18.54 17.55 7.47
CA ILE A 468 18.41 16.10 7.76
C ILE A 468 19.75 15.36 7.52
N ILE A 469 20.62 15.90 6.64
CA ILE A 469 21.87 15.25 6.23
C ILE A 469 23.03 16.26 6.30
N HIS A 470 23.96 16.01 7.23
CA HIS A 470 25.34 16.50 7.16
C HIS A 470 26.23 15.53 6.37
#